data_AF-A0A957J7C8-F1
#
_entry.id   AF-A0A957J7C8-F1
#
_cell.length_a   1.000
_cell.length_b   1.000
_cell.length_c   1.000
_cell.angle_alpha   90.00
_cell.angle_beta   90.00
_cell.angle_gamma   90.00
#
_symmetry.space_group_name_H-M   'P 1'
#
loop_
_entity.id
_entity.type
_entity.pdbx_description
1 polymer ?
#
loop_
_entity_poly.entity_id
_entity_poly.type
_entity_poly.pdbx_seq_one_letter_code
_entity_poly.pdbx_strand_id
1 'polypeptide(L)'
;MNCFLCHTPEPNNQARIDTLRAGDFRWANTATLLGSGIVEEKSGELVWNAAAFNEDGELSKSFVTIQDPTSENCAQCHGLVHVDSLTPLVLEGCTPDQWSTITTGQIFSPQRMSDSGMNLPEKETLGRSWDIHAERVLECTSCHYALNNPTYYQELSEDRPAHLIFDPRRIDLGEYLNRPLHEFAKGSSAQGT
;
A
#
# COMPACT_ATOMS: atom_id res chain seq x y z
N MET A 1 -9.99 4.26 -6.23
CA MET A 1 -8.72 3.58 -5.91
C MET A 1 -7.72 3.90 -7.01
N ASN A 2 -6.44 4.07 -6.69
CA ASN A 2 -5.39 4.32 -7.69
C ASN A 2 -4.45 3.11 -7.71
N CYS A 3 -4.51 2.31 -8.78
CA CYS A 3 -3.71 1.10 -8.91
C CYS A 3 -2.21 1.41 -8.81
N PHE A 4 -1.76 2.53 -9.36
CA PHE A 4 -0.33 2.87 -9.38
C PHE A 4 0.22 3.13 -7.98
N LEU A 5 -0.56 3.71 -7.06
CA LEU A 5 -0.11 3.88 -5.67
C LEU A 5 0.21 2.54 -4.99
N CYS A 6 -0.57 1.51 -5.30
CA CYS A 6 -0.46 0.21 -4.66
C CYS A 6 0.52 -0.72 -5.38
N HIS A 7 0.64 -0.60 -6.71
CA HIS A 7 1.25 -1.63 -7.54
C HIS A 7 2.50 -1.16 -8.30
N THR A 8 2.97 0.07 -8.09
CA THR A 8 4.29 0.48 -8.60
C THR A 8 5.32 0.57 -7.47
N PRO A 9 6.62 0.34 -7.73
CA PRO A 9 7.64 0.32 -6.69
C PRO A 9 7.89 1.70 -6.08
N GLU A 10 7.87 2.75 -6.90
CA GLU A 10 8.16 4.12 -6.49
C GLU A 10 7.03 5.08 -6.92
N PRO A 11 5.84 4.99 -6.31
CA PRO A 11 4.70 5.81 -6.70
C PRO A 11 4.90 7.26 -6.25
N ASN A 12 4.67 8.21 -7.15
CA ASN A 12 4.73 9.64 -6.82
C ASN A 12 3.38 10.15 -6.28
N ASN A 13 3.09 9.84 -5.01
CA ASN A 13 1.84 10.27 -4.38
C ASN A 13 1.75 11.79 -4.19
N GLN A 14 2.90 12.47 -4.01
CA GLN A 14 2.94 13.93 -3.90
C GLN A 14 2.41 14.58 -5.19
N ALA A 15 2.91 14.18 -6.36
CA ALA A 15 2.42 14.67 -7.65
C ALA A 15 0.91 14.41 -7.83
N ARG A 16 0.42 13.24 -7.39
CA ARG A 16 -1.02 12.96 -7.35
C ARG A 16 -1.79 13.94 -6.46
N ILE A 17 -1.32 14.18 -5.24
CA ILE A 17 -1.98 15.10 -4.29
C ILE A 17 -2.02 16.52 -4.86
N ASP A 18 -0.94 16.99 -5.46
CA ASP A 18 -0.88 18.33 -6.04
C ASP A 18 -1.81 18.45 -7.25
N THR A 19 -1.89 17.40 -8.07
CA THR A 19 -2.84 17.31 -9.20
C THR A 19 -4.30 17.34 -8.72
N LEU A 20 -4.62 16.64 -7.61
CA LEU A 20 -5.95 16.69 -6.99
C LEU A 20 -6.27 18.09 -6.43
N ARG A 21 -5.29 18.75 -5.79
CA ARG A 21 -5.45 20.12 -5.25
C ARG A 21 -5.64 21.15 -6.35
N ALA A 22 -5.02 20.95 -7.51
CA ALA A 22 -5.20 21.78 -8.70
C ALA A 22 -6.55 21.54 -9.42
N GLY A 23 -7.31 20.52 -9.02
CA GLY A 23 -8.60 20.18 -9.62
C GLY A 23 -8.50 19.37 -10.93
N ASP A 24 -7.31 18.91 -11.30
CA ASP A 24 -7.12 18.08 -12.50
C ASP A 24 -7.33 16.60 -12.21
N PHE A 25 -8.57 16.24 -11.85
CA PHE A 25 -8.93 14.88 -11.48
C PHE A 25 -8.64 13.84 -12.58
N ARG A 26 -8.57 14.28 -13.85
CA ARG A 26 -8.26 13.40 -14.99
C ARG A 26 -6.84 12.87 -14.90
N TRP A 27 -5.89 13.71 -14.50
CA TRP A 27 -4.48 13.32 -14.41
C TRP A 27 -4.07 12.78 -13.04
N ALA A 28 -4.90 12.92 -12.01
CA ALA A 28 -4.54 12.58 -10.63
C ALA A 28 -3.94 11.17 -10.44
N ASN A 29 -4.50 10.14 -11.07
CA ASN A 29 -3.93 8.79 -10.98
C ASN A 29 -2.65 8.67 -11.80
N THR A 30 -2.63 9.23 -13.00
CA THR A 30 -1.48 9.19 -13.91
C THR A 30 -0.27 9.96 -13.36
N ALA A 31 -0.50 11.03 -12.61
CA ALA A 31 0.54 11.79 -11.92
C ALA A 31 1.37 10.93 -10.97
N THR A 32 0.83 9.82 -10.46
CA THR A 32 1.57 8.84 -9.65
C THR A 32 2.71 8.19 -10.42
N LEU A 33 2.65 8.17 -11.75
CA LEU A 33 3.72 7.64 -12.60
C LEU A 33 4.82 8.66 -12.90
N LEU A 34 4.73 9.90 -12.40
CA LEU A 34 5.77 10.90 -12.63
C LEU A 34 7.10 10.44 -12.00
N GLY A 35 8.14 10.32 -12.82
CA GLY A 35 9.44 9.76 -12.44
C GLY A 35 9.67 8.32 -12.86
N SER A 36 8.61 7.59 -13.26
CA SER A 36 8.72 6.20 -13.79
C SER A 36 9.29 6.12 -15.22
N GLY A 37 9.43 7.26 -15.90
CA GLY A 37 9.74 7.32 -17.33
C GLY A 37 8.54 7.10 -18.25
N ILE A 38 7.35 6.79 -17.72
CA ILE A 38 6.10 6.65 -18.51
C ILE A 38 5.40 8.02 -18.70
N VAL A 39 5.49 8.88 -17.69
CA VAL A 39 4.89 10.21 -17.64
C VAL A 39 5.97 11.23 -17.31
N GLU A 40 5.95 12.34 -18.03
CA GLU A 40 6.86 13.48 -17.85
C GLU A 40 6.05 14.75 -17.61
N GLU A 41 6.69 15.76 -17.03
CA GLU A 41 6.14 17.11 -16.94
C GLU A 41 6.81 18.00 -17.99
N LYS A 42 6.01 18.70 -18.81
CA LYS A 42 6.48 19.68 -19.80
C LYS A 42 5.69 20.95 -19.66
N SER A 43 6.38 22.06 -19.39
CA SER A 43 5.76 23.39 -19.24
C SER A 43 4.62 23.43 -18.20
N GLY A 44 4.73 22.66 -17.11
CA GLY A 44 3.71 22.58 -16.07
C GLY A 44 2.53 21.65 -16.39
N GLU A 45 2.58 20.90 -17.49
CA GLU A 45 1.55 19.93 -17.87
C GLU A 45 2.14 18.51 -17.88
N LEU A 46 1.33 17.55 -17.43
CA LEU A 46 1.67 16.13 -17.52
C LEU A 46 1.44 15.62 -18.93
N VAL A 47 2.43 14.90 -19.46
CA VAL A 47 2.40 14.31 -20.79
C VAL A 47 2.92 12.87 -20.75
N TRP A 48 2.40 12.03 -21.65
CA TRP A 48 2.93 10.68 -21.85
C TRP A 48 4.29 10.75 -22.53
N ASN A 49 5.26 9.98 -22.02
CA ASN A 49 6.52 9.79 -22.71
C ASN A 49 6.33 8.80 -23.86
N ALA A 50 6.26 9.28 -25.09
CA ALA A 50 6.07 8.45 -26.27
C ALA A 50 7.14 7.35 -26.42
N ALA A 51 8.37 7.58 -25.92
CA ALA A 51 9.44 6.57 -25.97
C ALA A 51 9.21 5.38 -25.03
N ALA A 52 8.27 5.49 -24.07
CA ALA A 52 7.87 4.37 -23.23
C ALA A 52 6.93 3.39 -23.94
N PHE A 53 6.41 3.74 -25.12
CA PHE A 53 5.42 2.95 -25.85
C PHE A 53 6.01 2.41 -27.16
N ASN A 54 5.56 1.23 -27.57
CA ASN A 54 5.94 0.62 -28.86
C ASN A 54 5.08 1.18 -30.01
N GLU A 55 5.32 0.70 -31.23
CA GLU A 55 4.61 1.15 -32.44
C GLU A 55 3.09 0.86 -32.39
N ASP A 56 2.68 -0.15 -31.62
CA ASP A 56 1.27 -0.50 -31.39
C ASP A 56 0.61 0.35 -30.29
N GLY A 57 1.37 1.26 -29.65
CA GLY A 57 0.90 2.09 -28.55
C GLY A 57 0.83 1.38 -27.20
N GLU A 58 1.42 0.18 -27.09
CA GLU A 58 1.51 -0.57 -25.85
C GLU A 58 2.74 -0.15 -25.04
N LEU A 59 2.65 -0.29 -23.71
CA LEU A 59 3.77 0.01 -22.84
C LEU A 59 4.91 -0.99 -23.11
N SER A 60 6.10 -0.47 -23.42
CA SER A 60 7.28 -1.29 -23.65
C SER A 60 7.63 -2.08 -22.39
N LYS A 61 8.00 -3.35 -22.55
CA LYS A 61 8.23 -4.30 -21.45
C LYS A 61 9.19 -3.78 -20.37
N SER A 62 10.18 -2.97 -20.75
CA SER A 62 11.14 -2.36 -19.82
C SER A 62 10.51 -1.38 -18.82
N PHE A 63 9.34 -0.83 -19.14
CA PHE A 63 8.60 0.10 -18.27
C PHE A 63 7.48 -0.59 -17.48
N VAL A 64 7.22 -1.88 -17.72
CA VAL A 64 6.26 -2.66 -16.94
C VAL A 64 6.90 -3.05 -15.60
N THR A 65 6.68 -2.22 -14.59
CA THR A 65 7.29 -2.34 -13.24
C THR A 65 6.29 -2.75 -12.16
N ILE A 66 5.14 -3.33 -12.55
CA ILE A 66 4.08 -3.69 -11.62
C ILE A 66 4.54 -4.73 -10.58
N GLN A 67 4.18 -4.50 -9.32
CA GLN A 67 4.52 -5.36 -8.17
C GLN A 67 3.31 -5.65 -7.26
N ASP A 68 3.50 -6.57 -6.33
CA ASP A 68 2.61 -6.75 -5.18
C ASP A 68 2.71 -5.52 -4.25
N PRO A 69 1.60 -5.09 -3.60
CA PRO A 69 1.65 -3.95 -2.69
C PRO A 69 2.49 -4.25 -1.45
N THR A 70 3.42 -3.35 -1.16
CA THR A 70 4.22 -3.35 0.08
C THR A 70 3.51 -2.58 1.20
N SER A 71 3.99 -2.72 2.43
CA SER A 71 3.50 -1.90 3.55
C SER A 71 3.71 -0.39 3.27
N GLU A 72 4.81 -0.01 2.63
CA GLU A 72 5.11 1.37 2.22
C GLU A 72 4.14 1.92 1.18
N ASN A 73 3.63 1.05 0.28
CA ASN A 73 2.53 1.42 -0.60
C ASN A 73 1.25 1.72 0.20
N CYS A 74 0.94 0.93 1.24
CA CYS A 74 -0.20 1.19 2.13
C CYS A 74 -0.03 2.52 2.90
N ALA A 75 1.21 2.86 3.29
CA ALA A 75 1.56 4.07 4.01
C ALA A 75 1.23 5.37 3.26
N GLN A 76 1.08 5.30 1.93
CA GLN A 76 0.68 6.44 1.09
C GLN A 76 -0.68 7.02 1.50
N CYS A 77 -1.52 6.24 2.21
CA CYS A 77 -2.84 6.67 2.69
C CYS A 77 -3.14 6.24 4.14
N HIS A 78 -2.58 5.13 4.63
CA HIS A 78 -3.04 4.47 5.86
C HIS A 78 -2.23 4.78 7.12
N GLY A 79 -1.25 5.67 7.05
CA GLY A 79 -0.49 6.13 8.21
C GLY A 79 0.99 5.81 8.10
N LEU A 80 1.69 5.86 9.23
CA LEU A 80 3.13 5.71 9.28
C LEU A 80 3.51 4.23 9.22
N VAL A 81 4.26 3.90 8.17
CA VAL A 81 5.02 2.65 8.06
C VAL A 81 6.48 3.01 8.14
N HIS A 82 7.21 2.37 9.04
CA HIS A 82 8.64 2.55 9.22
C HIS A 82 9.27 1.20 9.51
N VAL A 83 9.75 0.52 8.47
CA VAL A 83 10.36 -0.82 8.59
C VAL A 83 11.88 -0.80 8.49
N ASP A 84 12.49 0.37 8.22
CA ASP A 84 13.94 0.53 8.25
C ASP A 84 14.48 0.41 9.68
N SER A 85 15.33 -0.58 9.89
CA SER A 85 15.98 -0.84 11.17
C SER A 85 17.20 0.06 11.45
N LEU A 86 17.75 0.71 10.43
CA LEU A 86 18.96 1.53 10.55
C LEU A 86 18.64 2.98 10.94
N THR A 87 17.48 3.48 10.55
CA THR A 87 17.02 4.83 10.91
C THR A 87 16.07 4.77 12.12
N PRO A 88 16.30 5.58 13.16
CA PRO A 88 15.36 5.71 14.27
C PRO A 88 14.02 6.30 13.79
N LEU A 89 12.91 5.67 14.18
CA LEU A 89 11.56 6.18 13.91
C LEU A 89 11.37 7.50 14.63
N VAL A 90 11.03 8.55 13.88
CA VAL A 90 10.67 9.86 14.41
C VAL A 90 9.31 10.26 13.85
N LEU A 91 8.47 10.80 14.72
CA LEU A 91 7.22 11.45 14.38
C LEU A 91 7.33 12.92 14.82
N GLU A 92 7.41 13.84 13.87
CA GLU A 92 7.51 15.27 14.15
C GLU A 92 6.15 15.96 13.97
N GLY A 93 5.57 16.39 15.09
CA GLY A 93 4.35 17.19 15.11
C GLY A 93 3.09 16.47 14.63
N CYS A 94 2.00 17.23 14.53
CA CYS A 94 0.72 16.76 14.00
C CYS A 94 0.51 17.36 12.60
N THR A 95 1.12 16.78 11.57
CA THR A 95 0.92 17.24 10.19
C THR A 95 -0.26 16.50 9.51
N PRO A 96 -1.02 17.15 8.62
CA PRO A 96 -2.09 16.48 7.88
C PRO A 96 -1.65 15.27 7.06
N ASP A 97 -0.37 15.23 6.65
CA ASP A 97 0.19 14.14 5.85
C ASP A 97 0.22 12.80 6.61
N GLN A 98 0.18 12.85 7.94
CA GLN A 98 0.08 11.66 8.81
C GLN A 98 -1.23 11.59 9.58
N TRP A 99 -2.31 12.13 9.00
CA TRP A 99 -3.64 12.18 9.61
C TRP A 99 -4.09 10.83 10.21
N SER A 100 -3.89 9.73 9.49
CA SER A 100 -4.28 8.39 9.97
C SER A 100 -3.54 8.03 11.26
N THR A 101 -2.20 8.18 11.29
CA THR A 101 -1.38 7.96 12.49
C THR A 101 -1.85 8.84 13.65
N ILE A 102 -2.09 10.13 13.40
CA ILE A 102 -2.45 11.10 14.44
C ILE A 102 -3.83 10.80 15.04
N THR A 103 -4.80 10.38 14.22
CA THR A 103 -6.18 10.17 14.66
C THR A 103 -6.43 8.78 15.24
N THR A 104 -5.55 7.82 14.96
CA THR A 104 -5.75 6.41 15.34
C THR A 104 -4.67 5.90 16.30
N GLY A 105 -3.51 6.57 16.34
CA GLY A 105 -2.31 6.09 17.02
C GLY A 105 -1.59 4.94 16.30
N GLN A 106 -2.04 4.53 15.10
CA GLN A 106 -1.44 3.41 14.37
C GLN A 106 -0.06 3.77 13.80
N ILE A 107 0.97 3.04 14.24
CA ILE A 107 2.33 3.11 13.72
C ILE A 107 2.75 1.68 13.40
N PHE A 108 3.07 1.39 12.14
CA PHE A 108 3.52 0.09 11.71
C PHE A 108 5.06 0.08 11.66
N SER A 109 5.69 -0.45 12.70
CA SER A 109 7.15 -0.53 12.78
C SER A 109 7.62 -1.70 13.68
N PRO A 110 8.63 -2.47 13.24
CA PRO A 110 9.23 -3.51 14.08
C PRO A 110 10.14 -2.93 15.18
N GLN A 111 10.50 -1.65 15.09
CA GLN A 111 11.44 -1.02 16.01
C GLN A 111 10.84 -0.95 17.41
N ARG A 112 11.67 -1.22 18.43
CA ARG A 112 11.27 -1.01 19.83
C ARG A 112 11.04 0.46 20.09
N MET A 113 10.06 0.78 20.91
CA MET A 113 9.80 2.16 21.34
C MET A 113 11.03 2.80 22.00
N SER A 114 11.78 2.02 22.78
CA SER A 114 13.08 2.39 23.37
C SER A 114 14.16 2.74 22.34
N ASP A 115 14.16 2.09 21.18
CA ASP A 115 15.16 2.29 20.12
C ASP A 115 14.75 3.40 19.12
N SER A 116 13.52 3.91 19.22
CA SER A 116 13.03 4.98 18.33
C SER A 116 13.74 6.31 18.55
N GLY A 117 13.60 7.25 17.61
CA GLY A 117 14.07 8.63 17.79
C GLY A 117 13.10 9.50 18.62
N MET A 118 11.99 8.94 19.10
CA MET A 118 10.98 9.67 19.87
C MET A 118 11.44 10.04 21.28
N ASN A 119 10.94 11.17 21.80
CA ASN A 119 11.15 11.59 23.19
C ASN A 119 9.98 11.13 24.08
N LEU A 120 9.95 9.84 24.40
CA LEU A 120 8.88 9.22 25.19
C LEU A 120 9.18 9.25 26.70
N PRO A 121 8.17 9.42 27.58
CA PRO A 121 8.34 9.21 29.02
C PRO A 121 8.82 7.79 29.31
N GLU A 122 9.81 7.67 30.21
CA GLU A 122 10.38 6.38 30.63
C GLU A 122 10.86 5.48 29.47
N LYS A 123 11.32 6.11 28.37
CA LYS A 123 11.68 5.46 27.10
C LYS A 123 12.51 4.19 27.24
N GLU A 124 13.52 4.20 28.12
CA GLU A 124 14.42 3.07 28.35
C GLU A 124 13.70 1.80 28.85
N THR A 125 12.50 1.94 29.41
CA THR A 125 11.66 0.83 29.88
C THR A 125 10.73 0.28 28.80
N LEU A 126 10.56 1.00 27.68
CA LEU A 126 9.63 0.67 26.60
C LEU A 126 10.25 -0.36 25.64
N GLY A 127 10.44 -1.59 26.12
CA GLY A 127 11.08 -2.68 25.37
C GLY A 127 10.22 -3.34 24.29
N ARG A 128 8.97 -2.91 24.09
CA ARG A 128 8.06 -3.47 23.07
C ARG A 128 8.23 -2.74 21.74
N SER A 129 7.99 -3.44 20.63
CA SER A 129 7.85 -2.82 19.31
C SER A 129 6.63 -1.89 19.24
N TRP A 130 6.64 -0.99 18.26
CA TRP A 130 5.45 -0.22 17.91
C TRP A 130 4.34 -1.12 17.36
N ASP A 131 4.71 -2.10 16.53
CA ASP A 131 3.79 -3.09 15.99
C ASP A 131 4.39 -4.51 16.04
N ILE A 132 3.64 -5.45 16.59
CA ILE A 132 4.08 -6.84 16.75
C ILE A 132 4.00 -7.62 15.43
N HIS A 133 3.10 -7.26 14.52
CA HIS A 133 3.01 -7.87 13.20
C HIS A 133 4.27 -7.53 12.40
N ALA A 134 4.67 -6.26 12.40
CA ALA A 134 5.91 -5.81 11.77
C ALA A 134 7.14 -6.48 12.39
N GLU A 135 7.23 -6.59 13.72
CA GLU A 135 8.32 -7.34 14.42
C GLU A 135 8.42 -8.79 13.93
N ARG A 136 7.28 -9.41 13.60
CA ARG A 136 7.19 -10.79 13.09
C ARG A 136 7.24 -10.88 11.56
N VAL A 137 7.63 -9.80 10.89
CA VAL A 137 7.80 -9.75 9.42
C VAL A 137 6.49 -10.07 8.68
N LEU A 138 5.35 -9.79 9.32
CA LEU A 138 4.06 -9.79 8.63
C LEU A 138 3.89 -8.42 7.97
N GLU A 139 3.43 -8.40 6.72
CA GLU A 139 3.11 -7.18 5.99
C GLU A 139 1.62 -6.82 6.13
N CYS A 140 1.25 -5.58 5.81
CA CYS A 140 -0.16 -5.17 5.84
C CYS A 140 -1.05 -6.13 5.01
N THR A 141 -0.59 -6.53 3.83
CA THR A 141 -1.29 -7.46 2.92
C THR A 141 -1.36 -8.90 3.43
N SER A 142 -0.54 -9.29 4.43
CA SER A 142 -0.60 -10.62 5.05
C SER A 142 -1.91 -10.86 5.80
N CYS A 143 -2.52 -9.80 6.34
CA CYS A 143 -3.83 -9.87 7.01
C CYS A 143 -4.92 -9.10 6.26
N HIS A 144 -4.57 -8.10 5.46
CA HIS A 144 -5.47 -7.29 4.64
C HIS A 144 -5.41 -7.68 3.15
N TYR A 145 -5.48 -8.98 2.86
CA TYR A 145 -5.49 -9.50 1.49
C TYR A 145 -6.82 -9.18 0.77
N ALA A 146 -6.79 -9.12 -0.57
CA ALA A 146 -8.00 -9.03 -1.38
C ALA A 146 -8.91 -10.23 -1.11
N LEU A 147 -10.22 -10.02 -0.88
CA LEU A 147 -11.13 -11.09 -0.47
C LEU A 147 -11.24 -12.25 -1.49
N ASN A 148 -10.94 -11.99 -2.76
CA ASN A 148 -10.90 -13.01 -3.81
C ASN A 148 -9.50 -13.56 -4.09
N ASN A 149 -8.50 -13.29 -3.24
CA ASN A 149 -7.16 -13.82 -3.40
C ASN A 149 -7.19 -15.36 -3.30
N PRO A 150 -6.79 -16.10 -4.34
CA PRO A 150 -6.94 -17.56 -4.40
C PRO A 150 -6.11 -18.31 -3.35
N THR A 151 -5.08 -17.68 -2.79
CA THR A 151 -4.22 -18.26 -1.74
C THR A 151 -4.95 -18.29 -0.40
N TYR A 152 -5.65 -17.21 -0.07
CA TYR A 152 -6.31 -17.02 1.23
C TYR A 152 -7.81 -17.30 1.20
N TYR A 153 -8.40 -17.39 0.00
CA TYR A 153 -9.81 -17.71 -0.16
C TYR A 153 -10.13 -19.08 0.47
N GLN A 154 -11.06 -19.06 1.41
CA GLN A 154 -11.70 -20.22 1.99
C GLN A 154 -13.22 -19.99 1.92
N GLU A 155 -13.98 -20.97 1.43
CA GLU A 155 -15.45 -20.95 1.58
C GLU A 155 -15.78 -20.74 3.06
N LEU A 156 -16.80 -19.91 3.33
CA LEU A 156 -17.29 -19.67 4.68
C LEU A 156 -17.65 -21.03 5.32
N SER A 157 -17.23 -21.24 6.57
CA SER A 157 -17.35 -22.53 7.25
C SER A 157 -18.79 -23.04 7.38
N GLU A 158 -19.78 -22.15 7.27
CA GLU A 158 -21.21 -22.48 7.33
C GLU A 158 -21.68 -23.27 6.10
N ASP A 159 -21.08 -23.01 4.93
CA ASP A 159 -21.44 -23.64 3.66
C ASP A 159 -20.47 -24.75 3.23
N ARG A 160 -19.30 -24.84 3.88
CA ARG A 160 -18.27 -25.82 3.53
C ARG A 160 -18.58 -27.20 4.12
N PRO A 161 -18.69 -28.27 3.30
CA PRO A 161 -18.87 -29.61 3.83
C PRO A 161 -17.72 -29.98 4.78
N ALA A 162 -18.04 -30.52 5.96
CA ALA A 162 -17.06 -30.81 7.01
C ALA A 162 -15.89 -31.73 6.58
N HIS A 163 -16.09 -32.53 5.53
CA HIS A 163 -15.10 -33.45 4.97
C HIS A 163 -14.25 -32.84 3.84
N LEU A 164 -14.58 -31.64 3.36
CA LEU A 164 -13.84 -30.98 2.29
C LEU A 164 -12.62 -30.27 2.89
N ILE A 165 -11.49 -30.96 2.88
CA ILE A 165 -10.19 -30.45 3.39
C ILE A 165 -9.54 -29.51 2.36
N PHE A 166 -9.75 -29.77 1.06
CA PHE A 166 -9.25 -28.99 -0.06
C PHE A 166 -10.35 -28.79 -1.09
N ASP A 167 -10.56 -27.55 -1.52
CA ASP A 167 -11.51 -27.20 -2.58
C ASP A 167 -10.75 -26.83 -3.86
N PRO A 168 -10.87 -27.61 -4.95
CA PRO A 168 -10.25 -27.30 -6.24
C PRO A 168 -10.99 -26.20 -7.03
N ARG A 169 -12.18 -25.76 -6.61
CA ARG A 169 -13.01 -24.76 -7.31
C ARG A 169 -12.59 -23.31 -7.02
N ARG A 170 -11.37 -23.10 -6.51
CA ARG A 170 -10.80 -21.77 -6.31
C ARG A 170 -10.59 -21.13 -7.67
N ILE A 171 -10.68 -19.80 -7.71
CA ILE A 171 -10.31 -19.04 -8.90
C ILE A 171 -8.85 -19.35 -9.26
N ASP A 172 -8.60 -19.61 -10.53
CA ASP A 172 -7.23 -19.76 -11.03
C ASP A 172 -6.48 -18.42 -10.94
N LEU A 173 -5.16 -18.47 -10.79
CA LEU A 173 -4.35 -17.24 -10.71
C LEU A 173 -4.51 -16.36 -11.96
N GLY A 174 -4.60 -16.96 -13.14
CA GLY A 174 -4.83 -16.24 -14.39
C GLY A 174 -6.20 -15.56 -14.45
N GLU A 175 -7.24 -16.20 -13.92
CA GLU A 175 -8.58 -15.60 -13.83
C GLU A 175 -8.61 -14.48 -12.76
N TYR A 176 -7.91 -14.66 -11.64
CA TYR A 176 -7.74 -13.65 -10.60
C TYR A 176 -7.13 -12.36 -11.15
N LEU A 177 -6.10 -12.45 -12.02
CA LEU A 177 -5.48 -11.28 -12.66
C LEU A 177 -6.46 -10.46 -13.52
N ASN A 178 -7.50 -11.09 -14.06
CA ASN A 178 -8.52 -10.43 -14.87
C ASN A 178 -9.69 -9.86 -14.04
N ARG A 179 -9.76 -10.20 -12.75
CA ARG A 179 -10.84 -9.79 -11.84
C ARG A 179 -10.29 -9.35 -10.48
N PRO A 180 -9.40 -8.34 -10.42
CA PRO A 180 -8.86 -7.89 -9.15
C PRO A 180 -9.97 -7.27 -8.29
N LEU A 181 -10.16 -7.78 -7.08
CA LEU A 181 -11.06 -7.19 -6.10
C LEU A 181 -10.26 -6.29 -5.16
N HIS A 182 -10.66 -5.03 -5.10
CA HIS A 182 -10.03 -4.02 -4.24
C HIS A 182 -10.80 -3.84 -2.92
N GLU A 183 -11.42 -4.93 -2.46
CA GLU A 183 -11.99 -5.07 -1.12
C GLU A 183 -11.06 -5.96 -0.31
N PHE A 184 -10.54 -5.41 0.78
CA PHE A 184 -9.55 -6.07 1.61
C PHE A 184 -10.21 -6.65 2.86
N ALA A 185 -9.72 -7.81 3.29
CA ALA A 185 -10.04 -8.35 4.60
C ALA A 185 -9.74 -7.28 5.67
N LYS A 186 -10.69 -7.03 6.57
CA LYS A 186 -10.53 -6.06 7.66
C LYS A 186 -11.40 -6.49 8.84
N GLY A 187 -10.98 -6.11 10.04
CA GLY A 187 -11.82 -6.22 11.23
C GLY A 187 -12.69 -4.99 11.43
N SER A 188 -13.52 -5.02 12.48
CA SER A 188 -14.30 -3.85 12.90
C SER A 188 -13.39 -2.80 13.54
N SER A 189 -13.32 -1.60 12.94
CA SER A 189 -12.59 -0.46 13.48
C SER A 189 -13.44 0.82 13.47
N ALA A 190 -12.90 1.90 14.04
CA ALA A 190 -13.52 3.23 13.96
C ALA A 190 -13.66 3.74 12.51
N GLN A 191 -12.95 3.16 11.54
CA GLN A 191 -13.06 3.52 10.12
C GLN A 191 -14.01 2.59 9.33
N GLY A 192 -14.67 1.64 9.99
CA GLY A 192 -15.72 0.82 9.41
C GLY A 192 -15.68 -0.64 9.83
N THR A 193 -16.66 -1.39 9.34
CA THR A 193 -16.76 -2.85 9.39
C THR A 193 -16.48 -3.43 8.01
#